data_AF-A0A7C4RIY0-F1
#
_entry.id   AF-A0A7C4RIY0-F1
#
_cell.length_a   1.000
_cell.length_b   1.000
_cell.length_c   1.000
_cell.angle_alpha   90.00
_cell.angle_beta   90.00
_cell.angle_gamma   90.00
#
_symmetry.space_group_name_H-M   'P 1'
#
loop_
_entity.id
_entity.type
_entity.pdbx_description
1 polymer ?
#
loop_
_entity_poly.entity_id
_entity_poly.type
_entity_poly.pdbx_seq_one_letter_code
_entity_poly.pdbx_strand_id
1 'polypeptide(L)'
;MNNIVPKQVVTYLNEIKRVLRPGGTFIVTTPNKLLRLLPFQKPWNPDHKKEYNAKELENILRRVFKKVEILGLFASKDAYLVEYKRVKQKPLFVYVINPLAKAIKNILPACLTEILRKFLTKRQVNKSFKKSKSISYNFSLKDFKLYDKNLKACLDLYGICIKGNDGSLPQMIKTK
;
A
#
# COMPACT_ATOMS: atom_id res chain seq x y z
N MET A 1 6.50 -6.19 -2.24
CA MET A 1 5.32 -6.75 -2.95
C MET A 1 4.73 -5.74 -3.94
N ASN A 2 4.32 -4.55 -3.49
CA ASN A 2 3.52 -3.62 -4.30
C ASN A 2 4.19 -3.08 -5.57
N ASN A 3 5.53 -3.02 -5.59
CA ASN A 3 6.30 -2.48 -6.71
C ASN A 3 6.65 -3.54 -7.76
N ILE A 4 6.33 -4.80 -7.51
CA ILE A 4 6.61 -5.91 -8.41
C ILE A 4 5.46 -6.04 -9.40
N VAL A 5 5.77 -6.20 -10.68
CA VAL A 5 4.75 -6.43 -11.71
C VAL A 5 3.96 -7.71 -11.34
N PRO A 6 2.61 -7.69 -11.29
CA PRO A 6 1.82 -8.79 -10.76
C PRO A 6 2.17 -10.19 -11.31
N LYS A 7 2.55 -10.28 -12.60
CA LYS A 7 2.96 -11.53 -13.25
C LYS A 7 4.26 -12.14 -12.71
N GLN A 8 5.14 -11.32 -12.13
CA GLN A 8 6.46 -11.75 -11.63
C GLN A 8 6.44 -12.07 -10.13
N VAL A 9 5.35 -11.76 -9.43
CA VAL A 9 5.27 -11.90 -7.96
C VAL A 9 5.47 -13.34 -7.51
N VAL A 10 4.89 -14.32 -8.21
CA VAL A 10 5.04 -15.74 -7.86
C VAL A 10 6.50 -16.19 -8.02
N THR A 11 7.17 -15.79 -9.10
CA THR A 11 8.59 -16.07 -9.32
C THR A 11 9.45 -15.48 -8.21
N TYR A 12 9.20 -14.22 -7.84
CA TYR A 12 9.91 -13.56 -6.74
C TYR A 12 9.72 -14.29 -5.39
N LEU A 13 8.48 -14.71 -5.08
CA LEU A 13 8.19 -15.46 -3.87
C LEU A 13 8.84 -16.85 -3.86
N ASN A 14 8.94 -17.52 -5.01
CA ASN A 14 9.65 -18.79 -5.14
C ASN A 14 11.15 -18.64 -4.84
N GLU A 15 11.78 -17.57 -5.31
CA GLU A 15 13.19 -17.30 -4.99
C GLU A 15 13.42 -17.07 -3.50
N ILE A 16 12.51 -16.34 -2.84
CA ILE A 16 12.53 -16.20 -1.38
C ILE A 16 12.42 -17.58 -0.71
N LYS A 17 11.44 -18.39 -1.11
CA LYS A 17 11.28 -19.75 -0.56
C LYS A 17 12.52 -20.61 -0.81
N ARG A 18 13.19 -20.48 -1.96
CA ARG A 18 14.41 -21.24 -2.29
C ARG A 18 15.52 -20.95 -1.28
N VAL A 19 15.77 -19.68 -0.96
CA VAL A 19 16.88 -19.27 -0.07
C VAL A 19 16.59 -19.44 1.43
N LEU A 20 15.32 -19.55 1.83
CA LEU A 20 14.98 -19.87 3.21
C LEU A 20 15.46 -21.27 3.59
N ARG A 21 16.01 -21.43 4.81
CA ARG A 21 16.21 -22.76 5.41
C ARG A 21 14.88 -23.47 5.67
N PRO A 22 14.84 -24.82 5.75
CA PRO A 22 13.67 -25.54 6.26
C PRO A 22 13.20 -24.96 7.60
N GLY A 23 11.90 -24.74 7.75
CA GLY A 23 11.32 -24.06 8.92
C GLY A 23 11.57 -22.55 8.98
N GLY A 24 12.27 -21.96 8.00
CA GLY A 24 12.52 -20.52 7.94
C GLY A 24 11.25 -19.71 7.70
N THR A 25 11.22 -18.51 8.27
CA THR A 25 10.07 -17.59 8.20
C THR A 25 10.37 -16.44 7.25
N PHE A 26 9.42 -16.16 6.36
CA PHE A 26 9.36 -14.94 5.57
C PHE A 26 8.23 -14.06 6.09
N ILE A 27 8.54 -12.78 6.35
CA ILE A 27 7.58 -11.77 6.76
C ILE A 27 7.55 -10.69 5.68
N VAL A 28 6.34 -10.34 5.23
CA VAL A 28 6.13 -9.25 4.28
C VAL A 28 5.07 -8.31 4.77
N THR A 29 5.30 -7.01 4.63
CA THR A 29 4.30 -5.98 4.93
C THR A 29 3.85 -5.25 3.67
N THR A 30 2.60 -4.82 3.64
CA THR A 30 2.05 -3.92 2.63
C THR A 30 0.98 -3.03 3.25
N PRO A 31 0.88 -1.75 2.86
CA PRO A 31 -0.28 -0.95 3.15
C PRO A 31 -1.59 -1.61 2.71
N ASN A 32 -2.63 -1.42 3.51
CA ASN A 32 -3.95 -1.99 3.24
C ASN A 32 -4.67 -1.20 2.15
N LYS A 33 -4.90 -1.83 1.00
CA LYS A 33 -5.62 -1.23 -0.13
C LYS A 33 -6.99 -0.69 0.28
N LEU A 34 -7.70 -1.37 1.18
CA LEU A 34 -9.05 -0.97 1.59
C LEU A 34 -9.07 0.35 2.37
N LEU A 35 -7.97 0.70 3.02
CA LEU A 35 -7.82 1.99 3.70
C LEU A 35 -7.44 3.10 2.70
N ARG A 36 -6.66 2.77 1.68
CA ARG A 36 -5.96 3.75 0.82
C ARG A 36 -6.64 4.06 -0.50
N LEU A 37 -7.32 3.08 -1.10
CA LEU A 37 -7.90 3.18 -2.43
C LEU A 37 -9.42 3.10 -2.37
N LEU A 38 -10.07 3.88 -3.23
CA LEU A 38 -11.47 3.70 -3.52
C LEU A 38 -11.69 2.47 -4.44
N PRO A 39 -12.91 1.89 -4.51
CA PRO A 39 -13.19 0.73 -5.35
C PRO A 39 -12.75 0.92 -6.82
N PHE A 40 -12.05 -0.06 -7.42
CA PHE A 40 -11.54 0.02 -8.79
C PHE A 40 -10.51 1.15 -9.07
N GLN A 41 -10.10 1.91 -8.05
CA GLN A 41 -9.03 2.90 -8.19
C GLN A 41 -7.69 2.18 -8.39
N LYS A 42 -6.88 2.66 -9.34
CA LYS A 42 -5.48 2.25 -9.48
C LYS A 42 -4.65 2.81 -8.31
N PRO A 43 -3.51 2.19 -7.97
CA PRO A 43 -2.59 2.77 -6.99
C PRO A 43 -2.24 4.22 -7.35
N TRP A 44 -2.26 5.10 -6.36
CA TRP A 44 -1.97 6.53 -6.57
C TRP A 44 -0.46 6.80 -6.62
N ASN A 45 0.35 5.94 -5.99
CA ASN A 45 1.80 5.97 -6.13
C ASN A 45 2.19 5.35 -7.48
N PRO A 46 2.86 6.07 -8.40
CA PRO A 46 3.25 5.55 -9.72
C PRO A 46 4.17 4.32 -9.67
N ASP A 47 4.92 4.14 -8.58
CA ASP A 47 5.80 2.99 -8.40
C ASP A 47 5.03 1.73 -7.95
N HIS A 48 3.84 1.89 -7.37
CA HIS A 48 2.99 0.77 -6.97
C HIS A 48 2.30 0.16 -8.19
N LYS A 49 2.67 -1.07 -8.54
CA LYS A 49 2.03 -1.86 -9.59
C LYS A 49 0.73 -2.51 -9.12
N LYS A 50 0.62 -2.82 -7.82
CA LYS A 50 -0.61 -3.31 -7.18
C LYS A 50 -0.61 -2.99 -5.69
N GLU A 51 -1.77 -2.64 -5.15
CA GLU A 51 -2.03 -2.66 -3.70
C GLU A 51 -2.95 -3.83 -3.36
N TYR A 52 -2.75 -4.43 -2.18
CA TYR A 52 -3.42 -5.67 -1.78
C TYR A 52 -4.36 -5.41 -0.60
N ASN A 53 -5.51 -6.09 -0.61
CA ASN A 53 -6.25 -6.37 0.62
C ASN A 53 -5.78 -7.70 1.25
N ALA A 54 -6.26 -7.99 2.47
CA ALA A 54 -5.86 -9.20 3.22
C ALA A 54 -6.04 -10.50 2.41
N LYS A 55 -7.20 -10.68 1.78
CA LYS A 55 -7.53 -11.88 1.00
C LYS A 55 -6.65 -12.00 -0.25
N GLU A 56 -6.41 -10.89 -0.95
CA GLU A 56 -5.53 -10.86 -2.12
C GLU A 56 -4.08 -11.19 -1.75
N LEU A 57 -3.59 -10.68 -0.61
CA LEU A 57 -2.26 -10.98 -0.08
C LEU A 57 -2.12 -12.44 0.34
N GLU A 58 -3.10 -12.97 1.07
CA GLU A 58 -3.12 -14.37 1.46
C GLU A 58 -3.08 -15.30 0.24
N ASN A 59 -3.97 -15.04 -0.72
CA ASN A 59 -4.10 -15.84 -1.93
C ASN A 59 -2.79 -15.89 -2.72
N ILE A 60 -2.05 -14.78 -2.84
CA ILE A 60 -0.79 -14.76 -3.59
C ILE A 60 0.33 -15.48 -2.85
N LEU A 61 0.40 -15.34 -1.52
CA LEU A 61 1.40 -16.04 -0.70
C LEU A 61 1.16 -17.56 -0.66
N ARG A 62 -0.11 -17.99 -0.57
CA ARG A 62 -0.50 -19.40 -0.57
C ARG A 62 -0.18 -20.14 -1.86
N ARG A 63 0.10 -19.43 -2.97
CA ARG A 63 0.60 -20.07 -4.21
C ARG A 63 2.00 -20.67 -4.05
N VAL A 64 2.76 -20.22 -3.05
CA VAL A 64 4.17 -20.61 -2.84
C VAL A 64 4.39 -21.29 -1.48
N PHE A 65 3.77 -20.74 -0.43
CA PHE A 65 3.93 -21.22 0.94
C PHE A 65 2.70 -22.01 1.40
N LYS A 66 2.92 -23.18 2.02
CA LYS A 66 1.85 -24.01 2.59
C LYS A 66 1.25 -23.37 3.85
N LYS A 67 2.12 -22.85 4.72
CA LYS A 67 1.75 -22.16 5.97
C LYS A 67 1.83 -20.66 5.76
N VAL A 68 0.68 -20.00 5.78
CA VAL A 68 0.51 -18.55 5.63
C VAL A 68 -0.46 -18.05 6.69
N GLU A 69 -0.07 -17.00 7.39
CA GLU A 69 -0.88 -16.25 8.34
C GLU A 69 -0.90 -14.78 7.93
N ILE A 70 -2.07 -14.14 8.01
CA ILE A 70 -2.21 -12.71 7.76
C ILE A 70 -2.59 -11.99 9.06
N LEU A 71 -1.79 -10.99 9.40
CA LEU A 71 -2.04 -10.07 10.50
C LEU A 71 -2.27 -8.65 9.97
N GLY A 72 -2.99 -7.83 10.74
CA GLY A 72 -3.19 -6.42 10.48
C GLY A 72 -2.50 -5.59 11.55
N LEU A 73 -1.82 -4.53 11.14
CA LEU A 73 -1.29 -3.50 12.03
C LEU A 73 -2.37 -2.48 12.35
N PHE A 74 -2.79 -2.45 13.60
CA PHE A 74 -3.72 -1.47 14.13
C PHE A 74 -2.96 -0.44 14.95
N ALA A 75 -3.52 0.75 15.03
CA ALA A 75 -2.95 1.84 15.81
C ALA A 75 -3.99 2.39 16.80
N SER A 76 -3.52 3.10 17.82
CA SER A 76 -4.36 3.91 18.69
C SER A 76 -5.13 4.94 17.85
N LYS A 77 -6.25 5.44 18.40
CA LYS A 77 -7.18 6.30 17.66
C LYS A 77 -6.46 7.49 17.01
N ASP A 78 -5.56 8.14 17.74
CA ASP A 78 -4.86 9.32 17.23
C ASP A 78 -3.86 8.98 16.12
N ALA A 79 -3.07 7.92 16.30
CA ALA A 79 -2.14 7.43 15.28
C ALA A 79 -2.88 6.97 14.01
N TYR A 80 -3.98 6.23 14.17
CA TYR A 80 -4.83 5.80 13.07
C TYR A 80 -5.40 7.00 12.28
N LEU A 81 -5.85 8.04 13.00
CA LEU A 81 -6.44 9.22 12.39
C LEU A 81 -5.44 10.02 11.55
N VAL A 82 -4.15 9.99 11.88
CA VAL A 82 -3.11 10.62 11.04
C VAL A 82 -3.10 9.98 9.65
N GLU A 83 -2.98 8.66 9.58
CA GLU A 83 -2.95 7.94 8.31
C GLU A 83 -4.30 8.04 7.59
N TYR A 84 -5.41 7.83 8.30
CA TYR A 84 -6.74 7.95 7.71
C TYR A 84 -6.98 9.31 7.07
N LYS A 85 -6.62 10.42 7.75
CA LYS A 85 -6.76 11.78 7.19
C LYS A 85 -5.84 12.01 5.99
N ARG A 86 -4.65 11.43 5.99
CA ARG A 86 -3.70 11.51 4.87
C ARG A 86 -4.23 10.86 3.60
N VAL A 87 -4.93 9.72 3.74
CA VAL A 87 -5.38 8.91 2.59
C VAL A 87 -6.86 9.08 2.25
N LYS A 88 -7.65 9.74 3.11
CA LYS A 88 -9.07 9.97 2.87
C LYS A 88 -9.29 10.79 1.59
N GLN A 89 -10.04 10.19 0.67
CA GLN A 89 -10.40 10.79 -0.61
C GLN A 89 -11.91 11.04 -0.69
N LYS A 90 -12.32 12.00 -1.53
CA LYS A 90 -13.73 12.24 -1.86
C LYS A 90 -14.07 11.52 -3.17
N PRO A 91 -14.96 10.51 -3.18
CA PRO A 91 -15.24 9.71 -4.37
C PRO A 91 -15.67 10.53 -5.60
N LEU A 92 -16.56 11.51 -5.41
CA LEU A 92 -17.00 12.41 -6.48
C LEU A 92 -15.83 13.12 -7.15
N PHE A 93 -14.82 13.53 -6.37
CA PHE A 93 -13.67 14.24 -6.91
C PHE A 93 -12.76 13.31 -7.71
N VAL A 94 -12.55 12.08 -7.24
CA VAL A 94 -11.68 11.09 -7.90
C VAL A 94 -12.30 10.54 -9.19
N TYR A 95 -13.59 10.18 -9.16
CA TYR A 95 -14.23 9.51 -10.31
C TYR A 95 -14.88 10.46 -11.32
N VAL A 96 -15.25 11.68 -10.92
CA VAL A 96 -16.02 12.59 -11.79
C VAL A 96 -15.26 13.88 -12.05
N ILE A 97 -14.95 14.65 -11.00
CA ILE A 97 -14.40 16.00 -11.16
C ILE A 97 -12.99 15.97 -11.78
N ASN A 98 -12.09 15.13 -11.27
CA ASN A 98 -10.72 15.00 -11.79
C ASN A 98 -10.64 14.61 -13.27
N PRO A 99 -11.29 13.52 -13.72
CA PRO A 99 -11.24 13.15 -15.14
C PRO A 99 -11.88 14.21 -16.04
N LEU A 100 -12.99 14.82 -15.61
CA LEU A 100 -13.63 15.91 -16.36
C LEU A 100 -12.72 17.13 -16.48
N ALA A 101 -12.10 17.57 -15.38
CA ALA A 101 -11.16 18.68 -15.39
C ALA A 101 -9.94 18.41 -16.28
N LYS A 102 -9.43 17.18 -16.30
CA LYS A 102 -8.35 16.76 -17.19
C LYS A 102 -8.77 16.80 -18.66
N ALA A 103 -9.97 16.32 -18.98
CA ALA A 103 -10.52 16.37 -20.33
C ALA A 103 -10.69 17.82 -20.81
N ILE A 104 -11.27 18.69 -19.98
CA ILE A 104 -11.43 20.11 -20.27
C ILE A 104 -10.06 20.76 -20.52
N LYS A 105 -9.06 20.50 -19.68
CA LYS A 105 -7.71 21.05 -19.85
C LYS A 105 -7.05 20.63 -21.18
N ASN A 106 -7.33 19.43 -21.66
CA ASN A 106 -6.79 18.95 -22.94
C ASN A 106 -7.49 19.56 -24.16
N ILE A 107 -8.71 20.09 -23.98
CA ILE A 107 -9.50 20.74 -25.04
C ILE A 107 -9.30 22.28 -25.01
N LEU A 108 -9.00 22.84 -23.83
CA LEU A 108 -8.90 24.29 -23.65
C LEU A 108 -7.69 24.86 -24.39
N PRO A 109 -7.86 25.95 -25.19
CA PRO A 109 -6.73 26.63 -25.80
C PRO A 109 -5.79 27.22 -24.74
N ALA A 110 -4.49 27.21 -25.02
CA ALA A 110 -3.43 27.61 -24.08
C ALA A 110 -3.66 29.02 -23.46
N CYS A 111 -4.23 29.95 -24.23
CA CYS A 111 -4.57 31.30 -23.77
C CYS A 111 -5.50 31.30 -22.55
N LEU A 112 -6.56 30.46 -22.56
CA LEU A 112 -7.52 30.38 -21.45
C LEU A 112 -6.90 29.76 -20.19
N THR A 113 -5.96 28.83 -20.37
CA THR A 113 -5.29 28.16 -19.25
C THR A 113 -4.42 29.12 -18.43
N GLU A 114 -3.75 30.08 -19.08
CA GLU A 114 -2.95 31.10 -18.38
C GLU A 114 -3.82 32.10 -17.61
N ILE A 115 -4.99 32.47 -18.15
CA ILE A 115 -5.95 33.34 -17.47
C ILE A 115 -6.44 32.65 -16.18
N LEU A 116 -6.90 31.41 -16.28
CA LEU A 116 -7.37 30.62 -15.13
C LEU A 116 -6.26 30.44 -14.08
N ARG A 117 -5.02 30.18 -14.51
CA ARG A 117 -3.87 30.01 -13.61
C ARG A 117 -3.58 31.27 -12.80
N LYS A 118 -3.64 32.46 -13.42
CA LYS A 118 -3.42 33.76 -12.75
C LYS A 118 -4.50 34.04 -11.69
N PHE A 119 -5.76 33.66 -11.94
CA PHE A 119 -6.84 33.81 -10.96
C PHE A 119 -6.72 32.83 -9.78
N LEU A 120 -6.36 31.57 -10.04
CA LEU A 120 -6.26 30.54 -9.01
C LEU A 120 -5.07 30.73 -8.06
N THR A 121 -3.90 31.11 -8.59
CA THR A 121 -2.68 31.33 -7.78
C THR A 121 -2.82 32.48 -6.79
N LYS A 122 -3.53 33.56 -7.15
CA LYS A 122 -3.82 34.69 -6.25
C LYS A 122 -4.63 34.29 -5.01
N ARG A 123 -5.47 33.25 -5.12
CA ARG A 123 -6.31 32.72 -4.03
C ARG A 123 -5.58 31.69 -3.15
N GLN A 124 -4.58 30.99 -3.70
CA GLN A 124 -3.86 29.91 -3.03
C GLN A 124 -2.78 30.41 -2.07
N VAL A 125 -2.06 31.50 -2.43
CA VAL A 125 -0.99 32.08 -1.59
C VAL A 125 -1.52 32.54 -0.22
N ASN A 126 -2.71 33.15 -0.18
CA ASN A 126 -3.33 33.61 1.07
C ASN A 126 -3.82 32.49 1.99
N LYS A 127 -3.99 31.27 1.49
CA LYS A 127 -4.50 30.13 2.26
C LYS A 127 -3.37 29.26 2.84
N SER A 128 -2.18 29.31 2.24
CA SER A 128 -1.02 28.47 2.61
C SER A 128 -0.34 28.91 3.91
N PHE A 129 -0.45 30.18 4.31
CA PHE A 129 0.23 30.71 5.51
C PHE A 129 -0.47 30.38 6.84
N LYS A 130 -1.74 29.95 6.84
CA LYS A 130 -2.54 29.78 8.07
C LYS A 130 -2.58 28.36 8.64
N LYS A 131 -1.79 27.41 8.14
CA LYS A 131 -1.93 25.99 8.54
C LYS A 131 -0.62 25.27 8.79
N SER A 132 0.24 25.85 9.61
CA SER A 132 1.30 25.12 10.31
C SER A 132 1.03 25.19 11.81
N LYS A 133 0.08 24.37 12.29
CA LYS A 133 0.14 23.94 13.70
C LYS A 133 1.14 22.79 13.69
N SER A 134 2.28 22.97 14.35
CA SER A 134 3.22 21.89 14.64
C SER A 134 2.53 20.90 15.56
N ILE A 135 1.79 19.95 14.98
CA ILE A 135 1.22 18.86 15.76
C ILE A 135 2.37 17.93 16.09
N SER A 136 2.93 18.09 17.29
CA SER A 136 3.84 17.12 17.88
C SER A 136 3.02 15.91 18.28
N TYR A 137 3.17 14.81 17.56
CA TYR A 137 2.59 13.52 17.91
C TYR A 137 3.61 12.73 18.71
N ASN A 138 3.29 12.35 19.95
CA ASN A 138 4.14 11.49 20.76
C ASN A 138 3.62 10.04 20.68
N PHE A 139 3.99 9.32 19.63
CA PHE A 139 3.59 7.92 19.44
C PHE A 139 4.63 6.97 20.01
N SER A 140 4.16 5.87 20.60
CA SER A 140 4.99 4.80 21.16
C SER A 140 4.70 3.46 20.49
N LEU A 141 5.54 2.45 20.72
CA LEU A 141 5.27 1.10 20.23
C LEU A 141 3.97 0.51 20.79
N LYS A 142 3.53 0.94 21.97
CA LYS A 142 2.29 0.47 22.62
C LYS A 142 1.04 0.91 21.87
N ASP A 143 1.16 1.97 21.06
CA ASP A 143 0.09 2.47 20.21
C ASP A 143 -0.19 1.54 19.04
N PHE A 144 0.73 0.63 18.70
CA PHE A 144 0.59 -0.26 17.55
C PHE A 144 0.46 -1.71 17.98
N LYS A 145 -0.50 -2.43 17.40
CA LYS A 145 -0.80 -3.81 17.76
C LYS A 145 -1.11 -4.63 16.52
N LEU A 146 -0.70 -5.91 16.56
CA LEU A 146 -1.01 -6.87 15.51
C LEU A 146 -2.20 -7.73 15.92
N TYR A 147 -3.17 -7.86 15.03
CA TYR A 147 -4.34 -8.72 15.21
C TYR A 147 -4.68 -9.44 13.90
N ASP A 148 -5.25 -10.64 13.99
CA ASP A 148 -5.72 -11.46 12.86
C ASP A 148 -7.18 -11.15 12.46
N LYS A 149 -7.91 -10.40 13.29
CA LYS A 149 -9.32 -10.03 13.09
C LYS A 149 -9.48 -8.63 12.53
N ASN A 150 -10.61 -8.39 11.85
CA ASN A 150 -11.01 -7.07 11.34
C ASN A 150 -9.99 -6.39 10.41
N LEU A 151 -9.28 -7.19 9.60
CA LEU A 151 -8.21 -6.75 8.69
C LEU A 151 -8.64 -5.71 7.63
N LYS A 152 -9.93 -5.43 7.49
CA LYS A 152 -10.42 -4.33 6.62
C LYS A 152 -10.06 -2.95 7.17
N ALA A 153 -9.88 -2.81 8.49
CA ALA A 153 -9.65 -1.54 9.16
C ALA A 153 -8.19 -1.36 9.65
N CYS A 154 -7.29 -2.29 9.34
CA CYS A 154 -5.87 -2.12 9.71
C CYS A 154 -5.16 -1.14 8.77
N LEU A 155 -4.08 -0.53 9.26
CA LEU A 155 -3.21 0.37 8.50
C LEU A 155 -2.43 -0.40 7.44
N ASP A 156 -1.68 -1.40 7.90
CA ASP A 156 -0.85 -2.28 7.09
C ASP A 156 -1.23 -3.75 7.32
N LEU A 157 -0.90 -4.58 6.35
CA LEU A 157 -1.08 -6.02 6.37
C LEU A 157 0.29 -6.69 6.45
N TYR A 158 0.40 -7.71 7.29
CA TYR A 158 1.57 -8.54 7.49
C TYR A 158 1.23 -9.96 7.02
N GLY A 159 2.00 -10.47 6.06
CA GLY A 159 1.97 -11.88 5.68
C GLY A 159 3.15 -12.60 6.32
N ILE A 160 2.87 -13.61 7.14
CA ILE A 160 3.86 -14.49 7.76
C ILE A 160 3.79 -15.83 7.05
N CYS A 161 4.91 -16.28 6.51
CA CYS A 161 5.01 -17.48 5.70
C CYS A 161 6.12 -18.38 6.23
N ILE A 162 5.86 -19.68 6.36
CA ILE A 162 6.85 -20.66 6.84
C ILE A 162 7.19 -21.64 5.71
N LYS A 163 8.49 -21.83 5.45
CA LYS A 163 8.97 -22.90 4.57
C LYS A 163 8.80 -24.25 5.28
N GLY A 164 8.10 -25.18 4.64
CA GLY A 164 7.93 -26.54 5.17
C GLY A 164 9.28 -27.27 5.28
N ASN A 165 9.35 -28.26 6.17
CA ASN A 165 10.47 -29.20 6.27
C ASN A 165 10.40 -30.26 5.16
N ASP A 166 10.07 -29.83 3.93
CA ASP A 166 10.07 -30.71 2.78
C ASP A 166 11.53 -31.19 2.62
N GLY A 167 11.78 -32.49 2.84
CA GLY A 167 13.10 -33.10 3.03
C GLY A 167 14.02 -33.11 1.81
N SER A 168 14.16 -31.99 1.10
CA SER A 168 15.23 -31.81 0.13
C SER A 168 16.55 -31.67 0.90
N LEU A 169 17.22 -32.80 1.11
CA LEU A 169 18.66 -32.86 1.32
C LEU A 169 19.32 -31.83 0.38
N PRO A 170 20.22 -30.97 0.88
CA PRO A 170 21.07 -30.19 0.00
C PRO A 170 21.73 -31.18 -0.96
N GLN A 171 21.61 -30.97 -2.27
CA GLN A 171 22.40 -31.73 -3.23
C GLN A 171 23.86 -31.54 -2.82
N MET A 172 24.46 -32.62 -2.28
CA MET A 172 25.88 -32.67 -2.02
C MET A 172 26.57 -32.30 -3.33
N ILE A 173 27.29 -31.19 -3.30
CA ILE A 173 28.23 -30.81 -4.35
C ILE A 173 29.20 -31.97 -4.46
N LYS A 174 29.03 -32.82 -5.47
CA LYS A 174 30.06 -33.79 -5.86
C LYS A 174 31.21 -32.97 -6.45
N THR A 175 32.15 -32.59 -5.61
CA THR A 175 33.49 -32.20 -6.05
C THR A 175 34.10 -33.40 -6.77
N LYS A 176 34.42 -33.19 -8.05
CA LYS A 176 35.34 -34.05 -8.80
C LYS A 176 36.76 -33.85 -8.29
#